data_AF-V5C5H2-F1
#
_entry.id   AF-V5C5H2-F1
#
_cell.length_a   1.000
_cell.length_b   1.000
_cell.length_c   1.000
_cell.angle_alpha   90.00
_cell.angle_beta   90.00
_cell.angle_gamma   90.00
#
_symmetry.space_group_name_H-M   'P 1'
#
loop_
_entity.id
_entity.type
_entity.pdbx_description
1 polymer ?
#
loop_
_entity_poly.entity_id
_entity_poly.type
_entity_poly.pdbx_seq_one_letter_code
_entity_poly.pdbx_strand_id
1 'polypeptide(L)'
;MPDWAVKSRSGSGISAVSREKGENVVKKTLINLAFTSTLAFVASSALADQNNSAASSCKNLPSHSALKGALIAARNASNGGFDLDMWGTIVDRDGIVCAVAFTGNGRGDQWPGSRVISAQKANTANAFSLLHLALSTANLYTAVQPGGSLFGLQESNPVDTEAAYKGPSSNYGQHNDPLVGKKIGGVNVFGGGLALYDSAGNIVGGIGVSGDSSCADHNIAWRTRSGLGLDFVPAGVAALFSGDTAHPDNIVYDITSQAGQMPGISQQGWGHPACNADVAGIASTLPATQK
;
A
#
# COMPACT_ATOMS: atom_id res chain seq x y z
N MET A 1 35.33 26.13 5.16
CA MET A 1 36.23 25.38 4.28
C MET A 1 35.44 24.28 3.59
N PRO A 2 35.19 24.39 2.28
CA PRO A 2 35.00 23.21 1.45
C PRO A 2 36.11 23.17 0.40
N ASP A 3 36.78 22.03 0.27
CA ASP A 3 37.85 21.82 -0.69
C ASP A 3 37.57 20.51 -1.42
N TRP A 4 37.20 20.61 -2.70
CA TRP A 4 37.32 19.50 -3.64
C TRP A 4 37.63 20.07 -5.02
N ALA A 5 38.89 19.94 -5.41
CA ALA A 5 39.46 20.40 -6.65
C ALA A 5 39.11 19.46 -7.81
N VAL A 6 38.61 20.03 -8.91
CA VAL A 6 38.48 19.39 -10.22
C VAL A 6 39.81 19.55 -10.97
N LYS A 7 40.37 18.45 -11.49
CA LYS A 7 41.49 18.48 -12.43
C LYS A 7 41.07 17.84 -13.75
N SER A 8 41.13 18.64 -14.81
CA SER A 8 40.95 18.27 -16.21
C SER A 8 42.23 17.62 -16.77
N ARG A 9 42.07 16.69 -17.73
CA ARG A 9 43.09 16.40 -18.76
C ARG A 9 42.44 16.07 -20.09
N SER A 10 42.88 16.80 -21.10
CA SER A 10 42.69 16.63 -22.54
C SER A 10 43.69 15.60 -23.11
N GLY A 11 43.41 15.10 -24.32
CA GLY A 11 44.40 14.35 -25.10
C GLY A 11 43.82 13.64 -26.32
N SER A 12 43.85 14.31 -27.47
CA SER A 12 43.54 13.78 -28.81
C SER A 12 44.67 12.90 -29.36
N GLY A 13 44.35 11.95 -30.24
CA GLY A 13 45.32 11.22 -31.07
C GLY A 13 44.65 10.39 -32.16
N ILE A 14 44.98 10.69 -33.43
CA ILE A 14 44.41 10.16 -34.67
C ILE A 14 45.48 9.33 -35.43
N SER A 15 45.03 8.43 -36.32
CA SER A 15 45.72 7.78 -37.47
C SER A 15 46.60 6.55 -37.17
N ALA A 16 46.82 5.58 -38.07
CA ALA A 16 46.19 5.07 -39.29
C ALA A 16 47.09 3.92 -39.84
N VAL A 17 46.49 2.87 -40.41
CA VAL A 17 46.89 2.16 -41.66
C VAL A 17 48.20 1.32 -41.74
N SER A 18 48.03 0.04 -42.12
CA SER A 18 48.76 -0.78 -43.15
C SER A 18 49.08 -2.20 -42.66
N ARG A 19 48.47 -3.26 -43.22
CA ARG A 19 48.74 -4.01 -44.47
C ARG A 19 49.79 -5.15 -44.35
N GLU A 20 49.24 -6.38 -44.41
CA GLU A 20 49.66 -7.65 -45.05
C GLU A 20 51.13 -8.01 -45.33
N LYS A 21 51.44 -9.30 -45.05
CA LYS A 21 51.98 -10.36 -45.97
C LYS A 21 51.97 -11.69 -45.17
N GLY A 22 51.35 -12.79 -45.63
CA GLY A 22 51.79 -13.71 -46.70
C GLY A 22 53.03 -14.50 -46.23
N GLU A 23 53.10 -15.84 -46.11
CA GLU A 23 52.74 -16.88 -47.07
C GLU A 23 52.97 -18.33 -46.53
N ASN A 24 52.17 -19.27 -47.07
CA ASN A 24 52.45 -20.69 -47.46
C ASN A 24 52.90 -21.72 -46.40
N VAL A 25 52.33 -22.93 -46.29
CA VAL A 25 52.37 -24.02 -47.30
C VAL A 25 51.16 -24.97 -47.21
N VAL A 26 50.69 -25.35 -48.39
CA VAL A 26 49.61 -26.27 -48.75
C VAL A 26 50.02 -27.74 -48.61
N LYS A 27 49.13 -28.60 -48.06
CA LYS A 27 48.91 -29.96 -48.59
C LYS A 27 47.40 -30.30 -48.63
N LYS A 28 46.99 -30.67 -49.83
CA LYS A 28 45.65 -30.97 -50.33
C LYS A 28 44.97 -32.12 -49.58
N THR A 29 43.64 -32.07 -49.44
CA THR A 29 42.72 -33.07 -50.01
C THR A 29 41.29 -32.50 -49.98
N LEU A 30 40.67 -32.50 -51.16
CA LEU A 30 39.32 -32.05 -51.45
C LEU A 30 38.28 -32.99 -50.83
N ILE A 31 37.18 -32.46 -50.29
CA ILE A 31 35.81 -32.97 -50.45
C ILE A 31 34.85 -31.80 -50.19
N ASN A 32 34.04 -31.48 -51.20
CA ASN A 32 32.96 -30.51 -51.16
C ASN A 32 31.83 -31.01 -50.26
N LEU A 33 31.38 -30.19 -49.30
CA LEU A 33 29.99 -30.18 -48.85
C LEU A 33 29.67 -28.80 -48.26
N ALA A 34 28.82 -28.08 -48.99
CA ALA A 34 28.28 -26.79 -48.61
C ALA A 34 27.29 -26.97 -47.44
N PHE A 35 27.50 -26.23 -46.35
CA PHE A 35 26.47 -25.90 -45.37
C PHE A 35 26.74 -24.49 -44.86
N THR A 36 26.14 -23.50 -45.51
CA THR A 36 26.01 -22.14 -44.99
C THR A 36 24.92 -22.11 -43.93
N SER A 37 25.30 -22.14 -42.65
CA SER A 37 24.40 -21.87 -41.53
C SER A 37 24.49 -20.39 -41.15
N THR A 38 23.60 -19.57 -41.70
CA THR A 38 23.33 -18.20 -41.23
C THR A 38 22.52 -18.28 -39.94
N LEU A 39 23.15 -17.90 -38.82
CA LEU A 39 22.49 -17.77 -37.53
C LEU A 39 21.74 -16.42 -37.49
N ALA A 40 20.44 -16.44 -37.80
CA ALA A 40 19.57 -15.29 -37.61
C ALA A 40 19.14 -15.22 -36.13
N PHE A 41 19.68 -14.27 -35.37
CA PHE A 41 19.14 -13.91 -34.06
C PHE A 41 17.80 -13.18 -34.26
N VAL A 42 16.69 -13.92 -34.15
CA VAL A 42 15.37 -13.31 -33.98
C VAL A 42 15.20 -13.06 -32.49
N ALA A 43 15.47 -11.84 -32.05
CA ALA A 43 15.08 -11.40 -30.72
C ALA A 43 13.56 -11.21 -30.70
N SER A 44 12.84 -12.25 -30.30
CA SER A 44 11.43 -12.12 -29.92
C SER A 44 11.38 -11.37 -28.59
N SER A 45 11.07 -10.08 -28.64
CA SER A 45 10.68 -9.30 -27.48
C SER A 45 9.40 -9.92 -26.91
N ALA A 46 9.53 -10.77 -25.90
CA ALA A 46 8.42 -11.20 -25.09
C ALA A 46 7.92 -9.98 -24.28
N LEU A 47 6.96 -9.26 -24.81
CA LEU A 47 6.14 -8.35 -24.01
C LEU A 47 5.28 -9.24 -23.10
N ALA A 48 5.74 -9.46 -21.88
CA ALA A 48 4.92 -10.07 -20.85
C ALA A 48 3.74 -9.13 -20.57
N ASP A 49 2.54 -9.58 -20.93
CA ASP A 49 1.27 -8.94 -20.62
C ASP A 49 1.02 -9.00 -19.09
N GLN A 50 1.53 -7.99 -18.39
CA GLN A 50 1.39 -7.82 -16.94
C GLN A 50 -0.05 -7.51 -16.48
N ASN A 51 -1.02 -7.35 -17.40
CA ASN A 51 -2.39 -6.98 -17.03
C ASN A 51 -3.25 -8.17 -16.58
N ASN A 52 -2.89 -9.41 -16.92
CA ASN A 52 -3.71 -10.58 -16.56
C ASN A 52 -3.55 -11.03 -15.10
N SER A 53 -2.42 -10.74 -14.46
CA SER A 53 -2.19 -11.15 -13.06
C SER A 53 -2.99 -10.31 -12.07
N ALA A 54 -2.99 -8.98 -12.24
CA ALA A 54 -3.75 -8.04 -11.40
C ALA A 54 -5.28 -8.22 -11.51
N ALA A 55 -5.79 -8.55 -12.71
CA ALA A 55 -7.20 -8.83 -12.89
C ALA A 55 -7.64 -10.15 -12.21
N SER A 56 -6.73 -11.12 -12.08
CA SER A 56 -7.02 -12.41 -11.47
C SER A 56 -7.08 -12.36 -9.94
N SER A 57 -6.22 -11.56 -9.30
CA SER A 57 -6.11 -11.46 -7.84
C SER A 57 -7.21 -10.59 -7.21
N CYS A 58 -7.70 -9.58 -7.93
CA CYS A 58 -8.81 -8.74 -7.48
C CYS A 58 -10.21 -9.37 -7.67
N LYS A 59 -10.31 -10.55 -8.30
CA LYS A 59 -11.58 -11.16 -8.71
C LYS A 59 -12.54 -11.44 -7.54
N ASN A 60 -12.00 -11.76 -6.37
CA ASN A 60 -12.79 -12.09 -5.17
C ASN A 60 -12.92 -10.91 -4.19
N LEU A 61 -12.46 -9.72 -4.59
CA LEU A 61 -12.56 -8.51 -3.78
C LEU A 61 -13.71 -7.62 -4.27
N PRO A 62 -14.22 -6.73 -3.41
CA PRO A 62 -15.33 -5.84 -3.75
C PRO A 62 -15.04 -5.00 -4.99
N SER A 63 -16.05 -4.84 -5.85
CA SER A 63 -15.99 -3.93 -6.99
C SER A 63 -15.91 -2.47 -6.54
N HIS A 64 -15.57 -1.58 -7.47
CA HIS A 64 -15.62 -0.13 -7.25
C HIS A 64 -16.96 0.35 -6.70
N SER A 65 -18.08 -0.13 -7.26
CA SER A 65 -19.43 0.26 -6.84
C SER A 65 -19.76 -0.25 -5.43
N ALA A 66 -19.33 -1.47 -5.09
CA ALA A 66 -19.52 -2.05 -3.75
C ALA A 66 -18.72 -1.25 -2.71
N LEU A 67 -17.44 -0.97 -2.98
CA LEU A 67 -16.61 -0.11 -2.13
C LEU A 67 -17.24 1.27 -1.96
N LYS A 68 -17.65 1.93 -3.05
CA LYS A 68 -18.24 3.28 -2.98
C LYS A 68 -19.52 3.29 -2.13
N GLY A 69 -20.41 2.32 -2.33
CA GLY A 69 -21.66 2.21 -1.56
C GLY A 69 -21.41 2.01 -0.07
N ALA A 70 -20.54 1.07 0.29
CA ALA A 70 -20.18 0.81 1.69
C ALA A 70 -19.47 2.01 2.35
N LEU A 71 -18.57 2.68 1.62
CA LEU A 71 -17.84 3.84 2.10
C LEU A 71 -18.77 5.03 2.38
N ILE A 72 -19.74 5.30 1.50
CA ILE A 72 -20.75 6.35 1.71
C ILE A 72 -21.61 6.04 2.93
N ALA A 73 -22.08 4.79 3.06
CA ALA A 73 -22.87 4.38 4.22
C ALA A 73 -22.08 4.54 5.54
N ALA A 74 -20.80 4.15 5.54
CA ALA A 74 -19.91 4.29 6.70
C ALA A 74 -19.63 5.77 7.05
N ARG A 75 -19.34 6.62 6.05
CA ARG A 75 -19.11 8.06 6.24
C ARG A 75 -20.32 8.76 6.87
N ASN A 76 -21.54 8.32 6.55
CA ASN A 76 -22.77 8.92 7.08
C ASN A 76 -23.11 8.55 8.54
N ALA A 77 -22.29 7.72 9.18
CA ALA A 77 -22.41 7.43 10.61
C ALA A 77 -21.71 8.49 11.47
N SER A 78 -21.99 8.50 12.77
CA SER A 78 -21.22 9.29 13.74
C SER A 78 -19.84 8.67 13.96
N ASN A 79 -18.82 9.26 13.34
CA ASN A 79 -17.44 8.74 13.36
C ASN A 79 -16.48 9.51 14.27
N GLY A 80 -16.95 10.60 14.90
CA GLY A 80 -16.15 11.38 15.87
C GLY A 80 -15.08 12.23 15.23
N GLY A 81 -15.31 12.71 14.00
CA GLY A 81 -14.40 13.51 13.21
C GLY A 81 -15.00 14.82 12.73
N PHE A 82 -14.45 15.35 11.65
CA PHE A 82 -14.88 16.57 10.97
C PHE A 82 -16.10 16.39 10.07
N ASP A 83 -16.54 15.15 9.85
CA ASP A 83 -17.62 14.78 8.92
C ASP A 83 -17.26 15.17 7.47
N LEU A 84 -16.03 14.88 7.06
CA LEU A 84 -15.55 15.17 5.71
C LEU A 84 -15.86 14.05 4.73
N ASP A 85 -15.77 14.36 3.43
CA ASP A 85 -15.76 13.35 2.39
C ASP A 85 -14.43 12.57 2.39
N MET A 86 -14.50 11.30 1.99
CA MET A 86 -13.43 10.33 2.18
C MET A 86 -12.95 9.75 0.86
N TRP A 87 -11.68 9.32 0.86
CA TRP A 87 -11.14 8.34 -0.08
C TRP A 87 -11.14 6.96 0.57
N GLY A 88 -11.46 5.93 -0.21
CA GLY A 88 -11.33 4.53 0.16
C GLY A 88 -10.57 3.75 -0.91
N THR A 89 -9.67 2.87 -0.48
CA THR A 89 -8.89 1.99 -1.37
C THR A 89 -8.93 0.55 -0.87
N ILE A 90 -9.09 -0.40 -1.79
CA ILE A 90 -8.90 -1.84 -1.54
C ILE A 90 -7.65 -2.31 -2.26
N VAL A 91 -6.82 -3.09 -1.58
CA VAL A 91 -5.71 -3.86 -2.15
C VAL A 91 -5.95 -5.35 -1.98
N ASP A 92 -5.42 -6.16 -2.90
CA ASP A 92 -5.33 -7.60 -2.72
C ASP A 92 -4.19 -8.02 -1.78
N ARG A 93 -4.04 -9.34 -1.61
CA ARG A 93 -2.99 -9.92 -0.77
C ARG A 93 -1.58 -9.53 -1.23
N ASP A 94 -1.37 -9.33 -2.52
CA ASP A 94 -0.09 -8.95 -3.13
C ASP A 94 0.17 -7.42 -3.11
N GLY A 95 -0.76 -6.63 -2.56
CA GLY A 95 -0.68 -5.18 -2.48
C GLY A 95 -1.07 -4.47 -3.79
N ILE A 96 -1.68 -5.16 -4.75
CA ILE A 96 -2.23 -4.57 -5.96
C ILE A 96 -3.53 -3.86 -5.61
N VAL A 97 -3.65 -2.60 -6.02
CA VAL A 97 -4.87 -1.82 -5.82
C VAL A 97 -5.99 -2.35 -6.74
N CYS A 98 -7.10 -2.75 -6.14
CA CYS A 98 -8.25 -3.33 -6.81
C CYS A 98 -9.38 -2.32 -7.06
N ALA A 99 -9.55 -1.36 -6.15
CA ALA A 99 -10.55 -0.32 -6.27
C ALA A 99 -10.13 0.94 -5.50
N VAL A 100 -10.44 2.11 -6.06
CA VAL A 100 -10.33 3.41 -5.40
C VAL A 100 -11.64 4.15 -5.58
N ALA A 101 -12.25 4.63 -4.50
CA ALA A 101 -13.51 5.36 -4.53
C ALA A 101 -13.47 6.58 -3.61
N PHE A 102 -14.45 7.47 -3.77
CA PHE A 102 -14.70 8.59 -2.87
C PHE A 102 -16.19 8.76 -2.56
N THR A 103 -16.50 9.47 -1.47
CA THR A 103 -17.88 9.70 -1.01
C THR A 103 -18.53 10.95 -1.59
N GLY A 104 -17.76 12.00 -1.88
CA GLY A 104 -18.28 13.24 -2.42
C GLY A 104 -18.88 13.12 -3.82
N ASN A 105 -19.41 14.22 -4.35
CA ASN A 105 -19.94 14.29 -5.71
C ASN A 105 -18.82 14.32 -6.75
N GLY A 106 -17.70 14.97 -6.41
CA GLY A 106 -16.52 15.10 -7.24
C GLY A 106 -15.23 14.77 -6.50
N ARG A 107 -14.15 14.57 -7.27
CA ARG A 107 -12.83 14.20 -6.72
C ARG A 107 -12.21 15.25 -5.77
N GLY A 108 -12.76 16.46 -5.74
CA GLY A 108 -12.26 17.60 -4.97
C GLY A 108 -13.04 17.91 -3.70
N ASP A 109 -14.11 17.16 -3.42
CA ASP A 109 -14.96 17.39 -2.23
C ASP A 109 -14.27 16.85 -0.96
N GLN A 110 -13.49 15.79 -1.12
CA GLN A 110 -12.56 15.22 -0.14
C GLN A 110 -11.14 15.78 -0.34
N TRP A 111 -10.29 15.71 0.69
CA TRP A 111 -8.90 16.16 0.60
C TRP A 111 -8.12 15.44 -0.52
N PRO A 112 -7.53 16.15 -1.50
CA PRO A 112 -6.85 15.51 -2.64
C PRO A 112 -5.66 14.63 -2.24
N GLY A 113 -4.96 14.98 -1.16
CA GLY A 113 -3.84 14.19 -0.63
C GLY A 113 -4.25 12.84 -0.08
N SER A 114 -5.53 12.67 0.28
CA SER A 114 -6.03 11.47 0.94
C SER A 114 -6.16 10.26 0.01
N ARG A 115 -6.17 10.44 -1.32
CA ARG A 115 -6.20 9.31 -2.28
C ARG A 115 -5.02 8.36 -2.04
N VAL A 116 -3.80 8.89 -2.06
CA VAL A 116 -2.57 8.09 -1.87
C VAL A 116 -2.42 7.62 -0.42
N ILE A 117 -2.89 8.40 0.55
CA ILE A 117 -2.89 7.99 1.96
C ILE A 117 -3.81 6.78 2.19
N SER A 118 -5.02 6.79 1.62
CA SER A 118 -5.95 5.65 1.72
C SER A 118 -5.34 4.38 1.14
N ALA A 119 -4.64 4.48 0.01
CA ALA A 119 -3.94 3.36 -0.62
C ALA A 119 -2.77 2.84 0.23
N GLN A 120 -1.97 3.73 0.83
CA GLN A 120 -0.91 3.33 1.76
C GLN A 120 -1.46 2.65 3.00
N LYS A 121 -2.56 3.14 3.58
CA LYS A 121 -3.21 2.51 4.74
C LYS A 121 -3.71 1.09 4.40
N ALA A 122 -4.31 0.92 3.23
CA ALA A 122 -4.72 -0.40 2.74
C ALA A 122 -3.51 -1.33 2.58
N ASN A 123 -2.42 -0.84 1.99
CA ASN A 123 -1.17 -1.57 1.81
C ASN A 123 -0.54 -1.97 3.15
N THR A 124 -0.42 -1.06 4.12
CA THR A 124 0.09 -1.36 5.45
C THR A 124 -0.71 -2.47 6.11
N ALA A 125 -2.03 -2.34 6.15
CA ALA A 125 -2.86 -3.30 6.87
C ALA A 125 -2.78 -4.70 6.25
N ASN A 126 -2.73 -4.79 4.91
CA ASN A 126 -2.44 -6.03 4.19
C ASN A 126 -1.03 -6.57 4.48
N ALA A 127 -0.01 -5.72 4.51
CA ALA A 127 1.39 -6.13 4.62
C ALA A 127 1.74 -6.66 6.02
N PHE A 128 1.16 -6.08 7.07
CA PHE A 128 1.52 -6.41 8.46
C PHE A 128 0.47 -7.22 9.21
N SER A 129 -0.57 -7.69 8.53
CA SER A 129 -1.53 -8.65 9.08
C SER A 129 -1.23 -10.06 8.61
N LEU A 130 -1.44 -11.01 9.52
CA LEU A 130 -1.35 -12.46 9.28
C LEU A 130 -2.67 -13.13 9.67
N LEU A 131 -2.84 -14.38 9.25
CA LEU A 131 -4.07 -15.15 9.50
C LEU A 131 -4.55 -15.09 10.95
N HIS A 132 -3.65 -15.10 11.94
CA HIS A 132 -4.00 -15.05 13.37
C HIS A 132 -3.39 -13.85 14.10
N LEU A 133 -3.06 -12.78 13.36
CA LEU A 133 -2.55 -11.53 13.91
C LEU A 133 -2.93 -10.38 12.97
N ALA A 134 -4.16 -9.90 13.11
CA ALA A 134 -4.59 -8.68 12.44
C ALA A 134 -4.02 -7.44 13.13
N LEU A 135 -3.56 -6.51 12.31
CA LEU A 135 -2.93 -5.27 12.74
C LEU A 135 -3.50 -4.10 11.93
N SER A 136 -4.26 -3.24 12.60
CA SER A 136 -4.72 -1.99 11.99
C SER A 136 -3.59 -0.97 11.93
N THR A 137 -3.65 -0.03 10.98
CA THR A 137 -2.66 1.05 10.92
C THR A 137 -2.66 1.91 12.18
N ALA A 138 -3.77 1.96 12.92
CA ALA A 138 -3.86 2.64 14.20
C ALA A 138 -2.94 2.03 15.25
N ASN A 139 -2.85 0.69 15.29
CA ASN A 139 -2.05 0.00 16.30
C ASN A 139 -0.54 0.28 16.16
N LEU A 140 -0.06 0.64 14.97
CA LEU A 140 1.36 0.93 14.75
C LEU A 140 1.85 2.19 15.44
N TYR A 141 0.96 3.15 15.75
CA TYR A 141 1.36 4.51 16.10
C TYR A 141 2.42 4.55 17.21
N THR A 142 2.20 3.86 18.34
CA THR A 142 3.11 3.91 19.48
C THR A 142 4.46 3.27 19.14
N ALA A 143 4.44 2.10 18.51
CA ALA A 143 5.67 1.34 18.24
C ALA A 143 6.66 2.08 17.33
N VAL A 144 6.17 3.02 16.52
CA VAL A 144 6.97 3.80 15.57
C VAL A 144 7.38 5.19 16.08
N GLN A 145 7.01 5.58 17.30
CA GLN A 145 7.50 6.83 17.90
C GLN A 145 9.00 6.73 18.25
N PRO A 146 9.74 7.85 18.36
CA PRO A 146 11.13 7.83 18.84
C PRO A 146 11.27 7.02 20.14
N GLY A 147 12.16 6.03 20.15
CA GLY A 147 12.36 5.11 21.27
C GLY A 147 11.49 3.84 21.24
N GLY A 148 10.50 3.76 20.34
CA GLY A 148 9.74 2.55 20.05
C GLY A 148 10.53 1.52 19.24
N SER A 149 10.14 0.24 19.34
CA SER A 149 10.86 -0.88 18.71
C SER A 149 10.76 -0.89 17.18
N LEU A 150 9.78 -0.19 16.60
CA LEU A 150 9.54 -0.05 15.17
C LEU A 150 9.78 1.37 14.68
N PHE A 151 10.50 2.21 15.43
CA PHE A 151 10.90 3.53 14.96
C PHE A 151 11.66 3.41 13.63
N GLY A 152 11.17 4.09 12.59
CA GLY A 152 11.70 3.96 11.22
C GLY A 152 10.83 3.15 10.26
N LEU A 153 9.72 2.56 10.73
CA LEU A 153 8.89 1.69 9.91
C LEU A 153 8.23 2.43 8.74
N GLN A 154 7.77 3.67 8.94
CA GLN A 154 7.14 4.49 7.90
C GLN A 154 8.10 4.91 6.77
N GLU A 155 9.41 4.88 7.03
CA GLU A 155 10.47 5.12 6.04
C GLU A 155 10.83 3.86 5.25
N SER A 156 10.31 2.70 5.65
CA SER A 156 10.44 1.44 4.91
C SER A 156 9.42 1.37 3.76
N ASN A 157 9.64 0.42 2.83
CA ASN A 157 8.71 0.09 1.74
C ASN A 157 8.16 1.33 1.02
N PRO A 158 8.96 2.05 0.23
CA PRO A 158 8.58 3.36 -0.31
C PRO A 158 7.31 3.30 -1.18
N VAL A 159 6.63 4.44 -1.28
CA VAL A 159 5.53 4.63 -2.23
C VAL A 159 6.08 4.63 -3.66
N ASP A 160 5.42 3.90 -4.56
CA ASP A 160 5.66 4.01 -6.00
C ASP A 160 5.08 5.34 -6.51
N THR A 161 5.95 6.32 -6.73
CA THR A 161 5.55 7.66 -7.18
C THR A 161 5.01 7.68 -8.60
N GLU A 162 5.45 6.77 -9.47
CA GLU A 162 4.92 6.67 -10.83
C GLU A 162 3.47 6.21 -10.77
N ALA A 163 3.17 5.16 -10.01
CA ALA A 163 1.80 4.69 -9.80
C ALA A 163 0.94 5.72 -9.07
N ALA A 164 1.44 6.32 -7.98
CA ALA A 164 0.69 7.23 -7.13
C ALA A 164 0.14 8.46 -7.89
N TYR A 165 0.94 9.03 -8.78
CA TYR A 165 0.65 10.29 -9.47
C TYR A 165 0.34 10.11 -10.96
N LYS A 166 0.20 8.87 -11.44
CA LYS A 166 -0.18 8.57 -12.81
C LYS A 166 -1.52 9.21 -13.16
N GLY A 167 -1.57 9.98 -14.24
CA GLY A 167 -2.79 10.58 -14.75
C GLY A 167 -3.64 9.67 -15.67
N PRO A 168 -4.75 10.20 -16.20
CA PRO A 168 -5.24 11.55 -15.97
C PRO A 168 -5.94 11.68 -14.61
N SER A 169 -5.68 12.78 -13.88
CA SER A 169 -6.28 13.01 -12.55
C SER A 169 -7.80 13.15 -12.57
N SER A 170 -8.42 13.36 -13.74
CA SER A 170 -9.87 13.32 -13.92
C SER A 170 -10.47 11.96 -13.55
N ASN A 171 -9.68 10.88 -13.64
CA ASN A 171 -10.14 9.51 -13.37
C ASN A 171 -9.92 9.10 -11.91
N TYR A 172 -9.34 9.96 -11.07
CA TYR A 172 -9.08 9.61 -9.67
C TYR A 172 -10.40 9.29 -8.94
N GLY A 173 -10.47 8.10 -8.34
CA GLY A 173 -11.62 7.55 -7.63
C GLY A 173 -12.77 7.08 -8.51
N GLN A 174 -12.58 7.05 -9.84
CA GLN A 174 -13.51 6.43 -10.78
C GLN A 174 -13.18 4.94 -10.96
N HIS A 175 -14.07 4.19 -11.61
CA HIS A 175 -13.86 2.76 -11.88
C HIS A 175 -12.58 2.47 -12.70
N ASN A 176 -12.08 3.47 -13.44
CA ASN A 176 -10.84 3.42 -14.23
C ASN A 176 -9.72 4.28 -13.61
N ASP A 177 -9.69 4.40 -12.28
CA ASP A 177 -8.61 5.07 -11.56
C ASP A 177 -7.24 4.47 -11.97
N PRO A 178 -6.25 5.30 -12.35
CA PRO A 178 -4.96 4.83 -12.88
C PRO A 178 -4.06 4.09 -11.88
N LEU A 179 -4.42 4.11 -10.59
CA LEU A 179 -3.76 3.31 -9.55
C LEU A 179 -4.27 1.86 -9.52
N VAL A 180 -5.47 1.59 -10.06
CA VAL A 180 -6.00 0.23 -10.15
C VAL A 180 -5.07 -0.64 -11.01
N GLY A 181 -4.74 -1.83 -10.51
CA GLY A 181 -3.79 -2.75 -11.11
C GLY A 181 -2.31 -2.41 -10.85
N LYS A 182 -2.02 -1.47 -9.94
CA LYS A 182 -0.64 -1.12 -9.53
C LYS A 182 -0.42 -1.42 -8.06
N LYS A 183 0.84 -1.70 -7.69
CA LYS A 183 1.27 -1.75 -6.29
C LYS A 183 1.61 -0.34 -5.85
N ILE A 184 0.93 0.18 -4.83
CA ILE A 184 1.20 1.52 -4.32
C ILE A 184 2.44 1.57 -3.42
N GLY A 185 2.70 0.51 -2.65
CA GLY A 185 3.71 0.52 -1.59
C GLY A 185 3.37 1.53 -0.48
N GLY A 186 4.39 1.95 0.27
CA GLY A 186 4.27 2.85 1.41
C GLY A 186 3.80 2.16 2.69
N VAL A 187 4.15 2.78 3.82
CA VAL A 187 3.63 2.41 5.14
C VAL A 187 3.03 3.64 5.82
N ASN A 188 1.73 3.58 6.08
CA ASN A 188 1.04 4.53 6.94
C ASN A 188 0.79 3.95 8.34
N VAL A 189 1.05 4.75 9.38
CA VAL A 189 1.15 4.32 10.79
C VAL A 189 0.11 4.99 11.71
N PHE A 190 -0.95 5.54 11.12
CA PHE A 190 -2.08 6.11 11.86
C PHE A 190 -3.41 5.57 11.32
N GLY A 191 -4.46 5.67 12.14
CA GLY A 191 -5.74 4.97 11.93
C GLY A 191 -6.38 5.17 10.56
N GLY A 192 -7.07 4.12 10.09
CA GLY A 192 -7.80 4.11 8.81
C GLY A 192 -7.49 2.93 7.88
N GLY A 193 -6.53 2.06 8.21
CA GLY A 193 -6.24 0.83 7.44
C GLY A 193 -6.56 -0.42 8.24
N LEU A 194 -7.22 -1.38 7.59
CA LEU A 194 -7.66 -2.66 8.17
C LEU A 194 -7.45 -3.80 7.18
N ALA A 195 -7.01 -4.96 7.65
CA ALA A 195 -6.93 -6.16 6.82
C ALA A 195 -8.34 -6.71 6.54
N LEU A 196 -8.49 -7.35 5.38
CA LEU A 196 -9.72 -7.95 4.90
C LEU A 196 -9.65 -9.47 5.07
N TYR A 197 -10.66 -10.04 5.72
CA TYR A 197 -10.79 -11.48 5.96
C TYR A 197 -12.11 -11.99 5.39
N ASP A 198 -12.06 -13.05 4.58
CA ASP A 198 -13.27 -13.68 4.03
C ASP A 198 -14.02 -14.52 5.08
N SER A 199 -15.21 -15.03 4.73
CA SER A 199 -16.02 -15.87 5.64
C SER A 199 -15.36 -17.16 6.12
N ALA A 200 -14.25 -17.58 5.51
CA ALA A 200 -13.46 -18.72 5.97
C ALA A 200 -12.31 -18.30 6.91
N GLY A 201 -12.21 -17.01 7.21
CA GLY A 201 -11.15 -16.43 8.03
C GLY A 201 -9.84 -16.23 7.27
N ASN A 202 -9.81 -16.37 5.95
CA ASN A 202 -8.58 -16.16 5.17
C ASN A 202 -8.33 -14.66 4.97
N ILE A 203 -7.09 -14.22 5.13
CA ILE A 203 -6.68 -12.87 4.73
C ILE A 203 -6.66 -12.76 3.20
N VAL A 204 -7.46 -11.84 2.66
CA VAL A 204 -7.63 -11.65 1.20
C VAL A 204 -7.10 -10.30 0.70
N GLY A 205 -6.74 -9.39 1.60
CA GLY A 205 -6.20 -8.08 1.24
C GLY A 205 -6.30 -7.06 2.36
N GLY A 206 -6.44 -5.80 1.98
CA GLY A 206 -6.58 -4.68 2.92
C GLY A 206 -7.48 -3.57 2.39
N ILE A 207 -8.13 -2.85 3.30
CA ILE A 207 -8.86 -1.62 3.02
C ILE A 207 -8.19 -0.46 3.75
N GLY A 208 -8.18 0.71 3.12
CA GLY A 208 -7.70 1.94 3.71
C GLY A 208 -8.62 3.10 3.41
N VAL A 209 -8.85 3.95 4.40
CA VAL A 209 -9.70 5.14 4.33
C VAL A 209 -8.94 6.36 4.82
N SER A 210 -9.12 7.49 4.14
CA SER A 210 -8.49 8.75 4.49
C SER A 210 -9.32 9.93 4.03
N GLY A 211 -9.44 10.96 4.87
CA GLY A 211 -10.22 12.16 4.55
C GLY A 211 -10.58 13.00 5.77
N ASP A 212 -10.39 12.45 6.98
CA ASP A 212 -10.74 13.08 8.24
C ASP A 212 -9.57 12.94 9.25
N SER A 213 -9.81 13.15 10.54
CA SER A 213 -8.93 12.72 11.62
C SER A 213 -8.69 11.21 11.55
N SER A 214 -7.50 10.75 11.97
CA SER A 214 -7.14 9.33 11.88
C SER A 214 -8.04 8.39 12.69
N CYS A 215 -8.66 8.89 13.76
CA CYS A 215 -9.65 8.16 14.54
C CYS A 215 -10.97 7.98 13.77
N ALA A 216 -11.45 9.03 13.10
CA ALA A 216 -12.64 8.94 12.25
C ALA A 216 -12.36 8.10 10.99
N ASP A 217 -11.18 8.25 10.37
CA ASP A 217 -10.73 7.39 9.28
C ASP A 217 -10.80 5.91 9.69
N HIS A 218 -10.34 5.55 10.89
CA HIS A 218 -10.42 4.18 11.43
C HIS A 218 -11.85 3.70 11.59
N ASN A 219 -12.72 4.53 12.20
CA ASN A 219 -14.13 4.20 12.40
C ASN A 219 -14.87 3.98 11.06
N ILE A 220 -14.57 4.81 10.06
CA ILE A 220 -15.15 4.70 8.71
C ILE A 220 -14.60 3.46 8.00
N ALA A 221 -13.30 3.18 8.09
CA ALA A 221 -12.71 1.95 7.57
C ALA A 221 -13.35 0.71 8.19
N TRP A 222 -13.57 0.72 9.50
CA TRP A 222 -14.20 -0.39 10.23
C TRP A 222 -15.61 -0.66 9.73
N ARG A 223 -16.45 0.37 9.67
CA ARG A 223 -17.83 0.27 9.18
C ARG A 223 -17.88 -0.13 7.71
N THR A 224 -16.94 0.37 6.89
CA THR A 224 -16.83 -0.01 5.48
C THR A 224 -16.48 -1.50 5.35
N ARG A 225 -15.46 -1.98 6.09
CA ARG A 225 -15.06 -3.39 6.10
C ARG A 225 -16.22 -4.30 6.53
N SER A 226 -16.92 -3.93 7.60
CA SER A 226 -18.06 -4.68 8.13
C SER A 226 -19.22 -4.72 7.13
N GLY A 227 -19.58 -3.57 6.54
CA GLY A 227 -20.62 -3.50 5.50
C GLY A 227 -20.30 -4.26 4.21
N LEU A 228 -19.03 -4.55 3.95
CA LEU A 228 -18.57 -5.39 2.84
C LEU A 228 -18.51 -6.88 3.19
N GLY A 229 -18.74 -7.27 4.46
CA GLY A 229 -18.66 -8.65 4.90
C GLY A 229 -17.24 -9.21 4.90
N LEU A 230 -16.24 -8.39 5.24
CA LEU A 230 -14.82 -8.75 5.19
C LEU A 230 -14.10 -8.59 6.54
N ASP A 231 -14.85 -8.66 7.63
CA ASP A 231 -14.41 -8.52 9.01
C ASP A 231 -14.47 -9.86 9.78
N PHE A 232 -14.22 -10.99 9.13
CA PHE A 232 -14.06 -12.30 9.79
C PHE A 232 -12.66 -12.45 10.42
N VAL A 233 -12.34 -11.55 11.35
CA VAL A 233 -11.00 -11.42 11.95
C VAL A 233 -10.84 -12.43 13.08
N PRO A 234 -9.98 -13.46 12.96
CA PRO A 234 -9.90 -14.50 13.99
C PRO A 234 -9.10 -14.08 15.23
N ALA A 235 -8.12 -13.18 15.08
CA ALA A 235 -7.32 -12.64 16.17
C ALA A 235 -6.58 -11.35 15.73
N GLY A 236 -6.22 -10.50 16.69
CA GLY A 236 -5.48 -9.26 16.41
C GLY A 236 -4.94 -8.59 17.67
N VAL A 237 -4.23 -7.48 17.46
CA VAL A 237 -3.53 -6.73 18.52
C VAL A 237 -4.45 -6.30 19.66
N ALA A 238 -5.63 -5.75 19.37
CA ALA A 238 -6.56 -5.29 20.41
C ALA A 238 -7.11 -6.45 21.25
N ALA A 239 -7.40 -7.61 20.63
CA ALA A 239 -7.78 -8.80 21.38
C ALA A 239 -6.64 -9.32 22.28
N LEU A 240 -5.42 -9.38 21.74
CA LEU A 240 -4.26 -9.97 22.44
C LEU A 240 -3.74 -9.11 23.58
N PHE A 241 -3.76 -7.79 23.43
CA PHE A 241 -3.10 -6.87 24.36
C PHE A 241 -4.07 -5.95 25.12
N SER A 242 -5.27 -5.68 24.57
CA SER A 242 -6.28 -4.84 25.22
C SER A 242 -7.51 -5.61 25.71
N GLY A 243 -7.60 -6.91 25.41
CA GLY A 243 -8.72 -7.77 25.84
C GLY A 243 -10.00 -7.60 25.03
N ASP A 244 -10.00 -6.80 23.97
CA ASP A 244 -11.18 -6.60 23.12
C ASP A 244 -11.32 -7.73 22.09
N THR A 245 -11.87 -8.84 22.56
CA THR A 245 -12.10 -10.04 21.72
C THR A 245 -13.24 -9.88 20.71
N ALA A 246 -14.09 -8.85 20.87
CA ALA A 246 -15.16 -8.53 19.93
C ALA A 246 -14.67 -7.69 18.75
N HIS A 247 -13.57 -6.95 18.94
CA HIS A 247 -12.96 -6.09 17.92
C HIS A 247 -11.43 -6.32 17.86
N PRO A 248 -10.97 -7.46 17.30
CA PRO A 248 -9.60 -7.95 17.52
C PRO A 248 -8.48 -7.04 17.04
N ASP A 249 -8.72 -6.18 16.05
CA ASP A 249 -7.76 -5.22 15.49
C ASP A 249 -8.24 -3.77 15.59
N ASN A 250 -9.09 -3.46 16.59
CA ASN A 250 -9.58 -2.10 16.78
C ASN A 250 -8.46 -1.14 17.21
N ILE A 251 -8.76 0.15 17.08
CA ILE A 251 -7.90 1.21 17.62
C ILE A 251 -7.88 1.12 19.14
N VAL A 252 -6.67 1.15 19.71
CA VAL A 252 -6.46 1.08 21.16
C VAL A 252 -6.18 2.49 21.68
N TYR A 253 -6.95 2.93 22.67
CA TYR A 253 -6.75 4.22 23.35
C TYR A 253 -6.28 4.00 24.79
N ASP A 254 -4.99 3.70 24.96
CA ASP A 254 -4.38 3.43 26.28
C ASP A 254 -3.18 4.35 26.58
N ILE A 255 -3.00 5.42 25.80
CA ILE A 255 -1.94 6.41 26.02
C ILE A 255 -2.32 7.29 27.20
N THR A 256 -1.53 7.22 28.27
CA THR A 256 -1.61 8.14 29.41
C THR A 256 -0.59 9.26 29.22
N SER A 257 -1.04 10.51 29.26
CA SER A 257 -0.17 11.68 29.11
C SER A 257 0.84 11.77 30.26
N GLN A 258 2.06 12.20 29.93
CA GLN A 258 3.12 12.42 30.92
C GLN A 258 3.83 13.74 30.64
N ALA A 259 4.17 14.47 31.70
CA ALA A 259 4.88 15.73 31.57
C ALA A 259 6.22 15.53 30.85
N GLY A 260 6.43 16.28 29.76
CA GLY A 260 7.65 16.20 28.96
C GLY A 260 7.73 15.00 27.99
N GLN A 261 6.67 14.20 27.85
CA GLN A 261 6.62 13.10 26.88
C GLN A 261 5.36 13.21 26.01
N MET A 262 5.56 13.54 24.74
CA MET A 262 4.49 13.53 23.73
C MET A 262 4.58 12.24 22.89
N PRO A 263 3.47 11.47 22.73
CA PRO A 263 2.13 11.72 23.27
C PRO A 263 1.90 11.22 24.72
N GLY A 264 2.85 10.47 25.29
CA GLY A 264 2.72 9.82 26.60
C GLY A 264 3.13 8.35 26.54
N ILE A 265 2.64 7.54 27.48
CA ILE A 265 2.92 6.10 27.56
C ILE A 265 1.66 5.30 27.23
N SER A 266 1.73 4.45 26.21
CA SER A 266 0.77 3.36 25.97
C SER A 266 1.11 2.19 26.88
N GLN A 267 0.18 1.77 27.73
CA GLN A 267 0.42 0.68 28.68
C GLN A 267 0.79 -0.64 27.96
N GLN A 268 0.18 -0.89 26.80
CA GLN A 268 0.35 -2.13 26.05
C GLN A 268 1.27 -1.98 24.83
N GLY A 269 1.74 -0.76 24.53
CA GLY A 269 2.66 -0.47 23.43
C GLY A 269 2.02 -0.31 22.04
N TRP A 270 0.69 -0.39 21.95
CA TRP A 270 -0.08 -0.38 20.69
C TRP A 270 -1.10 0.77 20.61
N GLY A 271 -1.00 1.73 21.52
CA GLY A 271 -1.92 2.84 21.64
C GLY A 271 -1.85 3.82 20.47
N HIS A 272 -2.98 4.40 20.14
CA HIS A 272 -3.11 5.55 19.24
C HIS A 272 -3.59 6.77 20.05
N PRO A 273 -3.09 7.99 19.77
CA PRO A 273 -3.60 9.20 20.42
C PRO A 273 -5.08 9.41 20.14
N ALA A 274 -5.86 9.74 21.17
CA ALA A 274 -7.25 10.12 20.95
C ALA A 274 -7.32 11.45 20.18
N CYS A 275 -8.10 11.48 19.09
CA CYS A 275 -8.26 12.67 18.26
C CYS A 275 -9.17 13.73 18.93
N ASN A 276 -10.01 13.31 19.88
CA ASN A 276 -10.85 14.13 20.75
C ASN A 276 -11.35 13.26 21.93
N ALA A 277 -12.26 13.79 22.75
CA ALA A 277 -12.78 13.10 23.93
C ALA A 277 -13.75 11.94 23.61
N ASP A 278 -14.41 11.95 22.46
CA ASP A 278 -15.54 11.05 22.16
C ASP A 278 -15.11 9.77 21.43
N VAL A 279 -13.96 9.80 20.72
CA VAL A 279 -13.55 8.72 19.81
C VAL A 279 -13.34 7.36 20.48
N ALA A 280 -12.94 7.32 21.75
CA ALA A 280 -12.82 6.07 22.49
C ALA A 280 -14.19 5.42 22.75
N GLY A 281 -15.18 6.23 23.13
CA GLY A 281 -16.56 5.79 23.27
C GLY A 281 -17.12 5.30 21.93
N ILE A 282 -16.91 6.04 20.85
CA ILE A 282 -17.38 5.65 19.52
C ILE A 282 -16.73 4.33 19.06
N ALA A 283 -15.42 4.18 19.20
CA ALA A 283 -14.71 2.97 18.79
C ALA A 283 -15.20 1.72 19.55
N SER A 284 -15.59 1.86 20.82
CA SER A 284 -16.16 0.77 21.62
C SER A 284 -17.57 0.33 21.19
N THR A 285 -18.27 1.16 20.40
CA THR A 285 -19.62 0.90 19.88
C THR A 285 -19.62 0.46 18.41
N LEU A 286 -18.44 0.24 17.84
CA LEU A 286 -18.33 -0.34 16.51
C LEU A 286 -18.96 -1.74 16.48
N PRO A 287 -19.43 -2.22 15.32
CA PRO A 287 -19.92 -3.60 15.21
C PRO A 287 -18.81 -4.59 15.55
N ALA A 288 -19.15 -5.61 16.34
CA ALA A 288 -18.26 -6.75 16.57
C ALA A 288 -17.94 -7.46 15.25
N THR A 289 -16.73 -7.99 15.13
CA THR A 289 -16.30 -8.75 13.94
C THR A 289 -17.11 -10.02 13.77
N GLN A 290 -17.31 -10.43 12.52
CA GLN A 290 -18.03 -11.67 12.18
C GLN A 290 -17.20 -12.91 12.57
N LYS A 291 -17.89 -14.05 12.69
CA LYS A 291 -17.31 -15.35 13.09
C LYS A 291 -17.57 -16.42 12.05
#